data_AF-A0A2A5AJA5-F1
#
_entry.id   AF-A0A2A5AJA5-F1
#
_cell.length_a   1.000
_cell.length_b   1.000
_cell.length_c   1.000
_cell.angle_alpha   90.00
_cell.angle_beta   90.00
_cell.angle_gamma   90.00
#
_symmetry.space_group_name_H-M   'P 1'
#
loop_
_entity.id
_entity.type
_entity.pdbx_description
1 polymer ?
#
loop_
_entity_poly.entity_id
_entity_poly.type
_entity_poly.pdbx_seq_one_letter_code
_entity_poly.pdbx_strand_id
1 'polypeptide(L)'
;MSLDETLFVVELEVIEEKLSSLKDLTAKLFSSFEKRSLDEIASLVAKREGVINGFFNACSRVNTKLLSNELYKEKPLNFLLKNSTGFFHSRIEEILASWENILVFESKIQKLAKSLPNLMKENLKMVQKARPALKAYSTILDVNSLTEPRFERKK
;
A
#
# COMPACT_ATOMS: atom_id res chain seq x y z
N MET A 1 -3.99 -3.74 39.07
CA MET A 1 -3.65 -2.79 37.98
C MET A 1 -4.28 -1.46 38.29
N SER A 2 -3.53 -0.37 38.13
CA SER A 2 -4.11 0.98 38.16
C SER A 2 -4.96 1.24 36.90
N LEU A 3 -5.83 2.25 36.95
CA LEU A 3 -6.63 2.66 35.79
C LEU A 3 -5.73 3.08 34.61
N ASP A 4 -4.59 3.69 34.91
CA ASP A 4 -3.61 4.15 33.92
C ASP A 4 -2.87 2.98 33.25
N GLU A 5 -2.54 1.92 33.99
CA GLU A 5 -1.98 0.68 33.41
C GLU A 5 -2.99 0.00 32.47
N THR A 6 -4.27 0.03 32.82
CA THR A 6 -5.33 -0.56 31.99
C THR A 6 -5.51 0.23 30.69
N LEU A 7 -5.52 1.56 30.76
CA LEU A 7 -5.60 2.45 29.60
C LEU A 7 -4.34 2.41 28.73
N PHE A 8 -3.19 2.03 29.29
CA PHE A 8 -1.95 1.83 28.56
C PHE A 8 -1.96 0.52 27.77
N VAL A 9 -2.43 -0.58 28.38
CA VAL A 9 -2.60 -1.88 27.71
C VAL A 9 -3.53 -1.78 26.51
N VAL A 10 -4.67 -1.10 26.65
CA VAL A 10 -5.64 -0.91 25.55
C VAL A 10 -5.00 -0.21 24.35
N GLU A 11 -4.16 0.80 24.57
CA GLU A 11 -3.52 1.52 23.47
C GLU A 11 -2.41 0.68 22.82
N LEU A 12 -1.69 -0.15 23.59
CA LEU A 12 -0.73 -1.10 23.03
C LEU A 12 -1.42 -2.15 22.15
N GLU A 13 -2.59 -2.67 22.57
CA GLU A 13 -3.39 -3.58 21.76
C GLU A 13 -3.84 -2.93 20.44
N VAL A 14 -4.26 -1.66 20.49
CA VAL A 14 -4.58 -0.90 19.28
C VAL A 14 -3.35 -0.76 18.38
N ILE A 15 -2.16 -0.48 18.92
CA ILE A 15 -0.91 -0.40 18.15
C ILE A 15 -0.60 -1.74 17.46
N GLU A 16 -0.72 -2.85 18.18
CA GLU A 16 -0.50 -4.20 17.67
C GLU A 16 -1.50 -4.55 16.55
N GLU A 17 -2.78 -4.22 16.73
CA GLU A 17 -3.83 -4.39 15.71
C GLU A 17 -3.50 -3.61 14.43
N LYS A 18 -3.06 -2.34 14.56
CA LYS A 18 -2.66 -1.53 13.41
C LYS A 18 -1.41 -2.07 12.74
N LEU A 19 -0.43 -2.57 13.48
CA LEU A 19 0.75 -3.22 12.92
C LEU A 19 0.41 -4.50 12.15
N SER A 20 -0.45 -5.35 12.71
CA SER A 20 -0.95 -6.56 12.05
C SER A 20 -1.64 -6.19 10.73
N SER A 21 -2.54 -5.20 10.76
CA SER A 21 -3.22 -4.69 9.57
C SER A 21 -2.25 -4.13 8.53
N LEU A 22 -1.20 -3.41 8.96
CA LEU A 22 -0.17 -2.87 8.07
C LEU A 22 0.65 -3.98 7.42
N LYS A 23 0.99 -5.03 8.16
CA LYS A 23 1.72 -6.19 7.63
C LYS A 23 0.93 -6.86 6.51
N ASP A 24 -0.35 -7.11 6.75
CA ASP A 24 -1.25 -7.73 5.76
C ASP A 24 -1.43 -6.85 4.51
N LEU A 25 -1.66 -5.55 4.70
CA LEU A 25 -1.80 -4.61 3.59
C LEU A 25 -0.51 -4.48 2.79
N THR A 26 0.65 -4.50 3.46
CA THR A 26 1.96 -4.42 2.80
C THR A 26 2.23 -5.68 1.98
N ALA A 27 1.88 -6.87 2.49
CA ALA A 27 1.98 -8.12 1.74
C ALA A 27 1.03 -8.16 0.52
N LYS A 28 -0.22 -7.74 0.69
CA LYS A 28 -1.19 -7.62 -0.42
C LYS A 28 -0.71 -6.64 -1.48
N LEU A 29 -0.23 -5.48 -1.06
CA LEU A 29 0.29 -4.45 -1.97
C LEU A 29 1.47 -4.99 -2.78
N PHE A 30 2.40 -5.68 -2.12
CA PHE A 30 3.53 -6.34 -2.80
C PHE A 30 3.05 -7.34 -3.86
N SER A 31 2.09 -8.22 -3.53
CA SER A 31 1.51 -9.17 -4.49
C SER A 31 0.80 -8.49 -5.66
N SER A 32 0.08 -7.38 -5.42
CA SER A 32 -0.57 -6.61 -6.49
C SER A 32 0.44 -5.94 -7.42
N PHE A 33 1.60 -5.51 -6.90
CA PHE A 33 2.71 -5.04 -7.73
C PHE A 33 3.29 -6.16 -8.61
N GLU A 34 3.45 -7.38 -8.09
CA GLU A 34 3.90 -8.54 -8.89
C GLU A 34 2.91 -8.88 -10.00
N LYS A 35 1.60 -8.82 -9.70
CA LYS A 35 0.51 -9.09 -10.66
C LYS A 35 0.22 -7.91 -11.60
N ARG A 36 0.84 -6.75 -11.40
CA ARG A 36 0.62 -5.50 -12.16
C ARG A 36 -0.84 -5.03 -12.14
N SER A 37 -1.57 -5.29 -11.06
CA SER A 37 -2.97 -4.91 -10.88
C SER A 37 -3.07 -3.45 -10.40
N LEU A 38 -3.04 -2.49 -11.33
CA LEU A 38 -2.92 -1.05 -11.03
C LEU A 38 -4.08 -0.49 -10.18
N ASP A 39 -5.32 -0.91 -10.47
CA ASP A 39 -6.49 -0.45 -9.72
C ASP A 39 -6.48 -0.96 -8.28
N GLU A 40 -6.02 -2.20 -8.09
CA GLU A 40 -5.87 -2.81 -6.76
C GLU A 40 -4.75 -2.13 -5.96
N ILE A 41 -3.63 -1.80 -6.62
CA ILE A 41 -2.54 -1.03 -6.00
C ILE A 41 -3.04 0.31 -5.46
N ALA A 42 -3.79 1.08 -6.26
CA ALA A 42 -4.30 2.38 -5.84
C ALA A 42 -5.23 2.28 -4.60
N SER A 43 -6.17 1.33 -4.61
CA SER A 43 -7.07 1.06 -3.48
C SER A 43 -6.31 0.61 -2.22
N LEU A 44 -5.31 -0.26 -2.37
CA LEU A 44 -4.50 -0.75 -1.25
C LEU A 44 -3.62 0.35 -0.64
N VAL A 45 -3.07 1.26 -1.44
CA VAL A 45 -2.29 2.41 -0.96
C VAL A 45 -3.14 3.33 -0.08
N ALA A 46 -4.34 3.70 -0.54
CA ALA A 46 -5.24 4.56 0.24
C ALA A 46 -5.64 3.93 1.59
N LYS A 47 -5.96 2.63 1.58
CA LYS A 47 -6.26 1.88 2.82
C LYS A 47 -5.05 1.85 3.76
N ARG A 48 -3.86 1.61 3.21
CA ARG A 48 -2.62 1.56 3.98
C ARG A 48 -2.29 2.90 4.64
N GLU A 49 -2.42 4.02 3.93
CA GLU A 49 -2.22 5.36 4.50
C GLU A 49 -3.14 5.63 5.70
N GLY A 50 -4.42 5.24 5.61
CA GLY A 50 -5.35 5.33 6.73
C GLY A 50 -4.88 4.57 7.97
N VAL A 51 -4.37 3.35 7.79
CA VAL A 51 -3.84 2.54 8.90
C VAL A 51 -2.55 3.12 9.47
N ILE A 52 -1.65 3.65 8.62
CA ILE A 52 -0.41 4.33 9.07
C ILE A 52 -0.74 5.52 9.96
N ASN A 53 -1.70 6.35 9.54
CA ASN A 53 -2.14 7.50 10.34
C ASN A 53 -2.75 7.04 11.67
N GLY A 54 -3.56 5.98 11.64
CA GLY A 54 -4.11 5.36 12.86
C GLY A 54 -3.04 4.85 13.83
N PHE A 55 -2.00 4.20 13.30
CA PHE A 55 -0.85 3.73 14.06
C PHE A 55 -0.10 4.88 14.73
N PHE A 56 0.29 5.91 13.97
CA PHE A 56 1.00 7.07 14.54
C PHE A 56 0.17 7.82 15.59
N ASN A 57 -1.15 7.92 15.39
CA ASN A 57 -2.04 8.52 16.38
C ASN A 57 -2.07 7.69 17.68
N ALA A 58 -2.10 6.36 17.59
CA ALA A 58 -2.05 5.49 18.76
C ALA A 58 -0.69 5.61 19.49
N CYS A 59 0.43 5.56 18.77
CA CYS A 59 1.75 5.82 19.34
C CYS A 59 1.83 7.19 20.01
N SER A 60 1.23 8.22 19.41
CA SER A 60 1.19 9.57 20.01
C SER A 60 0.38 9.58 21.31
N ARG A 61 -0.77 8.91 21.39
CA ARG A 61 -1.56 8.83 22.63
C ARG A 61 -0.82 8.10 23.73
N VAL A 62 -0.15 6.99 23.41
CA VAL A 62 0.73 6.28 24.35
C VAL A 62 1.84 7.22 24.82
N ASN A 63 2.47 7.95 23.90
CA ASN A 63 3.53 8.88 24.23
C ASN A 63 3.03 10.04 25.11
N THR A 64 1.87 10.63 24.84
CA THR A 64 1.27 11.68 25.69
C THR A 64 0.92 11.15 27.09
N LYS A 65 0.44 9.92 27.20
CA LYS A 65 0.16 9.25 28.50
C LYS A 65 1.44 8.96 29.29
N LEU A 66 2.57 8.75 28.62
CA LEU A 66 3.87 8.59 29.27
C LEU A 66 4.57 9.94 29.57
N LEU A 67 4.38 10.93 28.70
CA LEU A 67 5.03 12.26 28.75
C LEU A 67 4.30 13.28 29.63
N SER A 68 3.17 12.95 30.25
CA SER A 68 2.62 13.75 31.35
C SER A 68 3.59 13.87 32.55
N ASN A 69 4.75 13.21 32.48
CA ASN A 69 5.82 13.25 33.48
C ASN A 69 7.08 14.06 33.12
N GLU A 70 7.33 14.55 31.89
CA GLU A 70 8.33 15.60 31.60
C GLU A 70 8.44 15.94 30.08
N LEU A 71 8.77 17.21 29.80
CA LEU A 71 8.98 17.80 28.46
C LEU A 71 9.93 16.95 27.59
N TYR A 72 9.57 16.51 26.37
CA TYR A 72 10.58 16.36 25.30
C TYR A 72 10.08 16.22 23.84
N LYS A 73 11.06 16.42 22.93
CA LYS A 73 11.02 16.55 21.45
C LYS A 73 11.51 15.30 20.68
N GLU A 74 11.47 14.09 21.24
CA GLU A 74 11.91 12.85 20.55
C GLU A 74 10.78 12.09 19.83
N LYS A 75 11.12 11.26 18.82
CA LYS A 75 10.15 10.42 18.11
C LYS A 75 9.49 9.42 19.08
N PRO A 76 8.15 9.25 19.05
CA PRO A 76 7.38 8.47 20.04
C PRO A 76 7.89 7.04 20.31
N LEU A 77 8.36 6.34 19.27
CA LEU A 77 8.82 4.94 19.36
C LEU A 77 10.14 4.79 20.14
N ASN A 78 11.08 5.72 19.99
CA ASN A 78 12.38 5.64 20.66
C ASN A 78 12.27 6.00 22.14
N PHE A 79 11.33 6.88 22.48
CA PHE A 79 11.00 7.20 23.86
C PHE A 79 10.38 6.01 24.59
N LEU A 80 9.49 5.27 23.91
CA LEU A 80 8.90 4.02 24.42
C LEU A 80 9.98 3.00 24.77
N LEU A 81 10.98 2.78 23.90
CA LEU A 81 12.12 1.90 24.17
C LEU A 81 12.90 2.31 25.42
N LYS A 82 13.35 3.56 25.46
CA LYS A 82 14.24 4.06 26.52
C LYS A 82 13.59 4.02 27.91
N ASN A 83 12.27 4.19 27.98
CA ASN A 83 11.53 4.26 29.24
C ASN A 83 10.71 3.01 29.54
N SER A 84 10.75 1.99 28.68
CA SER A 84 10.08 0.70 28.92
C SER A 84 10.90 -0.20 29.83
N THR A 85 11.13 0.19 31.09
CA THR A 85 11.60 -0.76 32.10
C THR A 85 10.37 -1.38 32.80
N GLY A 86 10.25 -2.71 32.72
CA GLY A 86 9.17 -3.46 33.41
C GLY A 86 8.34 -4.39 32.52
N PHE A 87 7.08 -4.63 32.92
CA PHE A 87 6.18 -5.67 32.39
C PHE A 87 5.83 -5.56 30.90
N PHE A 88 6.01 -4.38 30.28
CA PHE A 88 5.64 -4.12 28.88
C PHE A 88 6.82 -4.08 27.90
N HIS A 89 8.05 -4.27 28.40
CA HIS A 89 9.27 -4.14 27.58
C HIS A 89 9.27 -5.10 26.38
N SER A 90 8.98 -6.39 26.61
CA SER A 90 8.97 -7.42 25.56
C SER A 90 7.94 -7.12 24.45
N ARG A 91 6.74 -6.66 24.81
CA ARG A 91 5.71 -6.28 23.83
C ARG A 91 6.16 -5.09 22.97
N ILE A 92 6.83 -4.11 23.57
CA ILE A 92 7.35 -2.96 22.83
C ILE A 92 8.46 -3.40 21.87
N GLU A 93 9.37 -4.29 22.27
CA GLU A 93 10.38 -4.88 21.39
C GLU A 93 9.74 -5.63 20.20
N GLU A 94 8.69 -6.41 20.43
CA GLU A 94 7.95 -7.10 19.37
C GLU A 94 7.28 -6.12 18.38
N ILE A 95 6.66 -5.06 18.89
CA ILE A 95 6.07 -3.98 18.09
C ILE A 95 7.13 -3.34 17.17
N LEU A 96 8.34 -3.12 17.67
CA LEU A 96 9.45 -2.55 16.92
C LEU A 96 9.98 -3.50 15.86
N ALA A 97 10.23 -4.75 16.23
CA ALA A 97 10.68 -5.77 15.29
C ALA A 97 9.65 -5.95 14.15
N SER A 98 8.35 -5.91 14.48
CA SER A 98 7.28 -5.95 13.48
C SER A 98 7.30 -4.73 12.56
N TRP A 99 7.51 -3.54 13.11
CA TRP A 99 7.64 -2.29 12.34
C TRP A 99 8.86 -2.29 11.42
N GLU A 100 10.03 -2.69 11.90
CA GLU A 100 11.26 -2.80 11.11
C GLU A 100 11.09 -3.77 9.94
N ASN A 101 10.45 -4.91 10.18
CA ASN A 101 10.10 -5.85 9.11
C ASN A 101 9.23 -5.19 8.03
N ILE A 102 8.22 -4.40 8.42
CA ILE A 102 7.38 -3.66 7.47
C ILE A 102 8.22 -2.68 6.63
N LEU A 103 9.17 -1.95 7.25
CA LEU A 103 10.05 -1.03 6.53
C LEU A 103 10.93 -1.72 5.49
N VAL A 104 11.40 -2.93 5.75
CA VAL A 104 12.16 -3.74 4.78
C VAL A 104 11.30 -4.06 3.55
N PHE A 105 10.04 -4.45 3.73
CA PHE A 105 9.11 -4.69 2.63
C PHE A 105 8.76 -3.40 1.88
N GLU A 106 8.62 -2.28 2.59
CA GLU A 106 8.32 -0.98 2.00
C GLU A 106 9.43 -0.50 1.06
N SER A 107 10.70 -0.74 1.41
CA SER A 107 11.84 -0.49 0.52
C SER A 107 11.73 -1.27 -0.80
N LYS A 108 11.26 -2.53 -0.76
CA LYS A 108 11.04 -3.33 -1.98
C LYS A 108 9.88 -2.78 -2.81
N ILE A 109 8.77 -2.41 -2.17
CA ILE A 109 7.61 -1.81 -2.83
C ILE A 109 7.98 -0.48 -3.50
N GLN A 110 8.78 0.38 -2.84
CA GLN A 110 9.25 1.63 -3.44
C GLN A 110 10.07 1.41 -4.72
N LYS A 111 10.90 0.35 -4.77
CA LYS A 111 11.64 0.01 -6.00
C LYS A 111 10.70 -0.38 -7.14
N LEU A 112 9.66 -1.16 -6.85
CA LEU A 112 8.63 -1.55 -7.82
C LEU A 112 7.77 -0.36 -8.27
N ALA A 113 7.41 0.52 -7.34
CA ALA A 113 6.65 1.74 -7.64
C ALA A 113 7.45 2.67 -8.57
N LYS A 114 8.77 2.78 -8.40
CA LYS A 114 9.64 3.60 -9.26
C LYS A 114 9.77 3.07 -10.69
N SER A 115 9.58 1.77 -10.93
CA SER A 115 9.63 1.21 -12.28
C SER A 115 8.29 1.32 -13.03
N LEU A 116 7.18 1.56 -12.32
CA LEU A 116 5.83 1.63 -12.87
C LEU A 116 5.64 2.71 -13.96
N PRO A 117 6.13 3.97 -13.80
CA PRO A 117 5.95 5.00 -14.83
C PRO A 117 6.64 4.66 -16.15
N ASN A 118 7.81 4.03 -16.09
CA ASN A 118 8.54 3.58 -17.27
C ASN A 118 7.76 2.48 -18.01
N LEU A 119 7.23 1.51 -17.26
CA LEU A 119 6.37 0.46 -17.81
C LEU A 119 5.11 1.05 -18.48
N MET A 120 4.43 1.99 -17.83
CA MET A 120 3.25 2.65 -18.40
C MET A 120 3.59 3.42 -19.69
N LYS A 121 4.75 4.08 -19.73
CA LYS A 121 5.24 4.79 -20.92
C LYS A 121 5.55 3.83 -22.07
N GLU A 122 6.14 2.68 -21.79
CA GLU A 122 6.40 1.63 -22.79
C GLU A 122 5.09 1.03 -23.33
N ASN A 123 4.15 0.70 -22.45
CA ASN A 123 2.82 0.21 -22.83
C ASN A 123 2.09 1.23 -23.71
N LEU A 124 2.13 2.51 -23.33
CA LEU A 124 1.49 3.58 -24.09
C LEU A 124 2.14 3.75 -25.49
N LYS A 125 3.47 3.63 -25.60
CA LYS A 125 4.17 3.60 -26.89
C LYS A 125 3.75 2.40 -27.75
N MET A 126 3.60 1.22 -27.16
CA MET A 126 3.14 0.02 -27.88
C MET A 126 1.72 0.21 -28.41
N VAL A 127 0.81 0.74 -27.59
CA VAL A 127 -0.58 1.05 -28.00
C VAL A 127 -0.58 2.11 -29.10
N GLN A 128 0.22 3.17 -28.99
CA GLN A 128 0.35 4.19 -30.02
C GLN A 128 0.87 3.62 -31.35
N LYS A 129 1.81 2.67 -31.32
CA LYS A 129 2.29 1.96 -32.52
C LYS A 129 1.26 1.00 -33.12
N ALA A 130 0.42 0.39 -32.29
CA ALA A 130 -0.63 -0.53 -32.74
C ALA A 130 -1.88 0.20 -33.27
N ARG A 131 -2.14 1.44 -32.83
CA ARG A 131 -3.32 2.23 -33.19
C ARG A 131 -3.51 2.44 -34.70
N PRO A 132 -2.46 2.72 -35.51
CA PRO A 132 -2.59 2.80 -36.97
C PRO A 132 -2.98 1.46 -37.59
N ALA A 133 -2.42 0.34 -37.12
CA ALA A 133 -2.74 -0.99 -37.62
C ALA A 133 -4.19 -1.38 -37.30
N LEU A 134 -4.66 -1.09 -36.08
CA LEU A 134 -6.05 -1.30 -35.68
C LEU A 134 -7.02 -0.44 -36.50
N LYS A 135 -6.67 0.84 -36.75
CA LYS A 135 -7.46 1.74 -37.59
C LYS A 135 -7.49 1.29 -39.06
N ALA A 136 -6.37 0.80 -39.59
CA ALA A 136 -6.31 0.24 -40.94
C ALA A 136 -7.17 -1.03 -41.03
N TYR A 137 -7.10 -1.91 -40.03
CA TYR A 137 -7.89 -3.13 -39.97
C TYR A 137 -9.40 -2.85 -39.87
N SER A 138 -9.82 -1.87 -39.08
CA SER A 138 -11.24 -1.45 -39.03
C SER A 138 -11.70 -0.88 -40.37
N THR A 139 -10.86 -0.06 -41.03
CA THR A 139 -11.18 0.49 -42.36
C THR A 139 -11.31 -0.62 -43.41
N ILE A 140 -10.47 -1.66 -43.36
CA ILE A 140 -10.56 -2.80 -44.27
C ILE A 140 -11.83 -3.63 -44.01
N LEU A 141 -12.22 -3.83 -42.75
CA LEU A 141 -13.47 -4.51 -42.40
C LEU A 141 -14.70 -3.74 -42.90
N ASP A 142 -14.70 -2.41 -42.77
CA ASP A 142 -15.77 -1.54 -43.30
C ASP A 142 -15.81 -1.60 -44.84
N VAL A 143 -14.65 -1.65 -45.51
CA VAL A 143 -14.56 -1.77 -46.98
C VAL A 143 -14.98 -3.15 -47.49
N ASN A 144 -14.70 -4.23 -46.76
CA ASN A 144 -15.16 -5.58 -47.13
C ASN A 144 -16.68 -5.77 -47.02
N SER A 145 -17.39 -4.90 -46.27
CA SER A 145 -18.85 -4.86 -46.28
C SER A 145 -19.45 -4.28 -47.57
N LEU A 146 -18.64 -3.58 -48.39
CA LEU A 146 -19.04 -3.06 -49.71
C LEU A 146 -18.80 -4.07 -50.85
N THR A 147 -18.17 -5.21 -50.57
CA THR A 147 -17.94 -6.31 -51.52
C THR A 147 -18.90 -7.47 -51.31
N GLU A 148 -20.21 -7.20 -51.26
CA GLU A 148 -21.17 -8.22 -51.70
C GLU A 148 -21.14 -8.27 -53.24
N PRO A 149 -21.05 -9.46 -53.86
CA PRO A 149 -21.01 -9.56 -55.32
C PRO A 149 -22.37 -9.12 -55.89
N ARG A 150 -22.43 -7.89 -56.42
CA ARG A 150 -23.63 -7.29 -57.06
C ARG A 150 -24.12 -7.99 -58.34
N PHE A 151 -23.55 -9.12 -58.71
CA PHE A 151 -23.87 -9.83 -59.95
C PHE A 151 -24.05 -11.34 -59.73
N GLU A 152 -24.96 -11.74 -58.84
CA GLU A 152 -25.69 -12.98 -59.09
C GLU A 152 -26.73 -12.70 -60.19
N ARG A 153 -26.33 -12.88 -61.46
CA ARG A 153 -27.30 -12.93 -62.57
C ARG A 153 -28.16 -14.18 -62.37
N LYS A 154 -29.43 -13.97 -61.97
CA LYS A 154 -30.46 -15.01 -62.06
C LYS A 154 -30.62 -15.44 -63.53
N LYS A 155 -30.53 -16.75 -63.77
CA LYS A 155 -30.89 -17.40 -65.03
C LYS A 155 -32.38 -17.26 -65.31
#